data_AF-A0A8J7H0K5-F1
#
_entry.id   AF-A0A8J7H0K5-F1
#
_cell.length_a   1.000
_cell.length_b   1.000
_cell.length_c   1.000
_cell.angle_alpha   90.00
_cell.angle_beta   90.00
_cell.angle_gamma   90.00
#
_symmetry.space_group_name_H-M   'P 1'
#
loop_
_entity.id
_entity.type
_entity.pdbx_description
1 polymer ?
#
loop_
_entity_poly.entity_id
_entity_poly.type
_entity_poly.pdbx_seq_one_letter_code
_entity_poly.pdbx_strand_id
1 'polypeptide(L)'
;MDKNLKTIYKDILHNRIPEVNIPRFFNHMVNHYHTYASIRLALHYYTYYEVYCDEHKEWNGAAKDLTRELNQIIRRNVLGKTVLPEEGNETDEAGSIEEAVRRIDKIRNEIMKRMNVLTAYTDIFYNYEYILNRVEYRFQEEEVLPEEDDIFARDVLRYIFDTQDNVVINEKIKEIVGQIPVRMAKQKYYDLLRESFQPYLGAELSSLQTYLYMLRTSAMLQKEEGMETYYPWLWDKKNELASINYKEITKSQYEEATDILTTASELLLTETAIYYSLQEIVNEVYSVLLCAPYVGVEDTCGDKWDKASFEIISEINRLFYEETYEEPPTKLIEVFGVIEGVQEEMIYDLTALEEALYEIDVNHRKLTESLMMDKLLNTLLLCKDLLSNSLFIDFYEIRMNQPVDEDRLTVEADKLINELAELFENHDKVVSRAVMANTLNKIPVFFKNHTEVMEYIRYSLEKCTDLVEKIACMRIIRDIMSE
;
A
#
# COMPACT_ATOMS: atom_id res chain seq x y z
N MET A 1 -29.15 -4.83 7.47
CA MET A 1 -29.95 -3.64 7.03
C MET A 1 -31.43 -3.72 7.39
N ASP A 2 -31.93 -2.70 8.10
CA ASP A 2 -33.35 -2.51 8.48
C ASP A 2 -34.30 -2.41 7.25
N LYS A 3 -35.55 -2.85 7.40
CA LYS A 3 -36.60 -2.81 6.37
C LYS A 3 -36.92 -1.38 5.90
N ASN A 4 -36.83 -0.40 6.79
CA ASN A 4 -37.06 1.00 6.45
C ASN A 4 -35.94 1.52 5.51
N LEU A 5 -34.69 1.31 5.90
CA LEU A 5 -33.52 1.68 5.09
C LEU A 5 -33.50 0.98 3.72
N LYS A 6 -33.90 -0.30 3.65
CA LYS A 6 -34.08 -1.03 2.38
C LYS A 6 -35.11 -0.37 1.45
N THR A 7 -36.16 0.24 2.00
CA THR A 7 -37.18 0.92 1.21
C THR A 7 -36.65 2.24 0.66
N ILE A 8 -36.02 3.04 1.52
CA ILE A 8 -35.40 4.33 1.15
C ILE A 8 -34.36 4.13 0.05
N TYR A 9 -33.45 3.16 0.23
CA TYR A 9 -32.45 2.77 -0.76
C TYR A 9 -33.08 2.43 -2.12
N LYS A 10 -34.11 1.57 -2.14
CA LYS A 10 -34.78 1.18 -3.38
C LYS A 10 -35.47 2.36 -4.05
N ASP A 11 -36.11 3.24 -3.27
CA ASP A 11 -36.79 4.39 -3.84
C ASP A 11 -35.81 5.39 -4.46
N ILE A 12 -34.61 5.57 -3.88
CA ILE A 12 -33.53 6.36 -4.48
C ILE A 12 -33.09 5.77 -5.83
N LEU A 13 -32.79 4.47 -5.89
CA LEU A 13 -32.37 3.81 -7.14
C LEU A 13 -33.43 3.84 -8.25
N HIS A 14 -34.72 3.95 -7.89
CA HIS A 14 -35.81 4.09 -8.85
C HIS A 14 -36.25 5.54 -9.06
N ASN A 15 -35.49 6.52 -8.56
CA ASN A 15 -35.74 7.95 -8.64
C ASN A 15 -37.16 8.35 -8.16
N ARG A 16 -37.56 7.80 -7.00
CA ARG A 16 -38.86 8.04 -6.37
C ARG A 16 -38.71 8.99 -5.18
N ILE A 17 -39.32 10.17 -5.29
CA ILE A 17 -39.38 11.21 -4.25
C ILE A 17 -37.98 11.50 -3.65
N PRO A 18 -36.96 11.76 -4.49
CA PRO A 18 -35.58 11.91 -4.04
C PRO A 18 -35.42 13.07 -3.04
N GLU A 19 -36.26 14.10 -3.11
CA GLU A 19 -36.25 15.26 -2.20
C GLU A 19 -36.51 14.88 -0.74
N VAL A 20 -37.25 13.80 -0.51
CA VAL A 20 -37.58 13.30 0.84
C VAL A 20 -36.65 12.17 1.26
N ASN A 21 -36.27 11.31 0.31
CA ASN A 21 -35.51 10.10 0.61
C ASN A 21 -34.00 10.37 0.79
N ILE A 22 -33.42 11.32 0.05
CA ILE A 22 -31.99 11.66 0.16
C ILE A 22 -31.62 12.15 1.58
N PRO A 23 -32.35 13.10 2.20
CA PRO A 23 -32.01 13.54 3.56
C PRO A 23 -32.02 12.41 4.60
N ARG A 24 -33.04 11.54 4.53
CA ARG A 24 -33.14 10.38 5.42
C ARG A 24 -32.02 9.37 5.19
N PHE A 25 -31.70 9.12 3.93
CA PHE A 25 -30.60 8.25 3.55
C PHE A 25 -29.26 8.76 4.06
N PHE A 26 -28.97 10.06 3.92
CA PHE A 26 -27.74 10.64 4.46
C PHE A 26 -27.65 10.54 5.98
N ASN A 27 -28.75 10.78 6.72
CA ASN A 27 -28.79 10.57 8.16
C ASN A 27 -28.48 9.11 8.53
N HIS A 28 -29.00 8.13 7.78
CA HIS A 28 -28.67 6.73 8.04
C HIS A 28 -27.20 6.42 7.73
N MET A 29 -26.67 6.86 6.57
CA MET A 29 -25.27 6.61 6.20
C MET A 29 -24.29 7.24 7.18
N VAL A 30 -24.53 8.47 7.63
CA VAL A 30 -23.57 9.16 8.51
C VAL A 30 -23.43 8.46 9.86
N ASN A 31 -24.54 7.96 10.42
CA ASN A 31 -24.53 7.15 11.62
C ASN A 31 -23.86 5.80 11.39
N HIS A 32 -24.10 5.14 10.24
CA HIS A 32 -23.41 3.88 9.92
C HIS A 32 -21.90 4.06 9.77
N TYR A 33 -21.44 5.08 9.05
CA TYR A 33 -20.00 5.35 8.94
C TYR A 33 -19.39 5.74 10.28
N HIS A 34 -20.09 6.53 11.10
CA HIS A 34 -19.61 6.91 12.43
C HIS A 34 -19.39 5.68 13.33
N THR A 35 -20.40 4.82 13.44
CA THR A 35 -20.32 3.62 14.27
C THR A 35 -19.31 2.61 13.72
N TYR A 36 -19.26 2.42 12.40
CA TYR A 36 -18.28 1.54 11.76
C TYR A 36 -16.85 2.02 12.01
N ALA A 37 -16.58 3.32 11.81
CA ALA A 37 -15.28 3.92 12.09
C ALA A 37 -14.91 3.85 13.57
N SER A 38 -15.88 4.03 14.48
CA SER A 38 -15.65 3.95 15.93
C SER A 38 -15.27 2.53 16.37
N ILE A 39 -15.94 1.50 15.85
CA ILE A 39 -15.63 0.10 16.13
C ILE A 39 -14.23 -0.24 15.62
N ARG A 40 -13.92 0.12 14.37
CA ARG A 40 -12.60 -0.12 13.80
C ARG A 40 -11.50 0.60 14.58
N LEU A 41 -11.73 1.87 14.92
CA LEU A 41 -10.81 2.65 15.75
C LEU A 41 -10.54 1.98 17.09
N ALA A 42 -11.57 1.45 17.76
CA ALA A 42 -11.39 0.75 19.01
C ALA A 42 -10.49 -0.49 18.88
N LEU A 43 -10.67 -1.28 17.81
CA LEU A 43 -9.89 -2.49 17.54
C LEU A 43 -8.45 -2.16 17.14
N HIS A 44 -8.25 -1.31 16.14
CA HIS A 44 -6.92 -0.99 15.64
C HIS A 44 -6.10 -0.17 16.64
N TYR A 45 -6.73 0.75 17.38
CA TYR A 45 -6.03 1.52 18.40
C TYR A 45 -5.57 0.64 19.57
N TYR A 46 -6.37 -0.36 19.95
CA TYR A 46 -5.99 -1.37 20.93
C TYR A 46 -4.76 -2.16 20.46
N THR A 47 -4.83 -2.77 19.26
CA THR A 47 -3.72 -3.57 18.71
C THR A 47 -2.46 -2.73 18.55
N TYR A 48 -2.61 -1.49 18.09
CA TYR A 48 -1.50 -0.56 17.93
C TYR A 48 -0.83 -0.19 19.25
N TYR A 49 -1.60 -0.06 20.34
CA TYR A 49 -1.04 0.14 21.67
C TYR A 49 -0.29 -1.10 22.17
N GLU A 50 -0.78 -2.32 21.92
CA GLU A 50 -0.06 -3.55 22.26
C GLU A 50 1.31 -3.61 21.55
N VAL A 51 1.33 -3.38 20.24
CA VAL A 51 2.58 -3.30 19.47
C VAL A 51 3.49 -2.19 20.00
N TYR A 52 2.93 -1.04 20.35
CA TYR A 52 3.70 0.05 20.95
C TYR A 52 4.35 -0.36 22.28
N CYS A 53 3.63 -1.05 23.17
CA CYS A 53 4.20 -1.53 24.42
C CYS A 53 5.44 -2.41 24.20
N ASP A 54 5.35 -3.33 23.25
CA ASP A 54 6.42 -4.27 22.93
C ASP A 54 7.61 -3.60 22.23
N GLU A 55 7.35 -2.70 21.28
CA GLU A 55 8.34 -2.27 20.29
C GLU A 55 8.68 -0.77 20.30
N HIS A 56 8.07 0.05 21.17
CA HIS A 56 8.24 1.52 21.14
C HIS A 56 9.70 2.01 21.16
N LYS A 57 10.65 1.21 21.67
CA LYS A 57 12.07 1.60 21.70
C LYS A 57 12.70 1.65 20.31
N GLU A 58 12.21 0.82 19.40
CA GLU A 58 12.73 0.68 18.04
C GLU A 58 12.12 1.69 17.08
N TRP A 59 10.98 2.26 17.45
CA TRP A 59 10.27 3.25 16.64
C TRP A 59 11.06 4.55 16.52
N ASN A 60 11.11 5.09 15.31
CA ASN A 60 11.74 6.37 15.05
C ASN A 60 11.00 7.55 15.75
N GLY A 61 11.69 8.69 15.84
CA GLY A 61 11.13 9.89 16.49
C GLY A 61 9.90 10.46 15.78
N ALA A 62 9.85 10.41 14.45
CA ALA A 62 8.73 10.95 13.69
C ALA A 62 7.44 10.15 13.87
N ALA A 63 7.51 8.83 13.89
CA ALA A 63 6.40 7.94 14.20
C ALA A 63 5.85 8.26 15.59
N LYS A 64 6.72 8.34 16.61
CA LYS A 64 6.34 8.74 17.98
C LYS A 64 5.67 10.11 18.03
N ASP A 65 6.17 11.08 17.28
CA ASP A 65 5.59 12.42 17.23
C ASP A 65 4.20 12.42 16.59
N LEU A 66 4.02 11.67 15.49
CA LEU A 66 2.72 11.47 14.85
C LEU A 66 1.73 10.75 15.78
N THR A 67 2.18 9.69 16.48
CA THR A 67 1.37 8.99 17.50
C THR A 67 0.94 9.95 18.60
N ARG A 68 1.85 10.79 19.11
CA ARG A 68 1.52 11.78 20.15
C ARG A 68 0.49 12.78 19.65
N GLU A 69 0.65 13.28 18.42
CA GLU A 69 -0.31 14.22 17.85
C GLU A 69 -1.69 13.57 17.64
N LEU A 70 -1.73 12.35 17.12
CA LEU A 70 -2.94 11.55 16.96
C LEU A 70 -3.65 11.33 18.30
N ASN A 71 -2.91 10.93 19.34
CA ASN A 71 -3.43 10.74 20.69
C ASN A 71 -4.01 12.02 21.29
N GLN A 72 -3.44 13.20 20.97
CA GLN A 72 -4.00 14.50 21.35
C GLN A 72 -5.31 14.80 20.62
N ILE A 73 -5.40 14.52 19.32
CA ILE A 73 -6.63 14.69 18.55
C ILE A 73 -7.74 13.78 19.09
N ILE A 74 -7.44 12.49 19.32
CA ILE A 74 -8.40 11.54 19.91
C ILE A 74 -8.90 12.07 21.26
N ARG A 75 -7.99 12.45 22.16
CA ARG A 75 -8.34 12.94 23.50
C ARG A 75 -9.23 14.18 23.46
N ARG A 76 -8.88 15.18 22.65
CA ARG A 76 -9.55 16.49 22.65
C ARG A 76 -10.81 16.51 21.80
N ASN A 77 -10.84 15.80 20.68
CA ASN A 77 -11.86 15.97 19.65
C ASN A 77 -12.73 14.72 19.41
N VAL A 78 -12.25 13.52 19.71
CA VAL A 78 -13.06 12.29 19.60
C VAL A 78 -13.75 11.97 20.94
N LEU A 79 -12.99 11.97 22.04
CA LEU A 79 -13.53 11.68 23.38
C LEU A 79 -14.20 12.91 24.03
N GLY A 80 -13.73 14.12 23.68
CA GLY A 80 -14.24 15.38 24.19
C GLY A 80 -14.08 15.54 25.72
N LYS A 81 -14.79 16.52 26.30
CA LYS A 81 -14.81 16.78 27.76
C LYS A 81 -15.71 15.81 28.54
N THR A 82 -16.54 15.02 27.85
CA THR A 82 -17.61 14.22 28.47
C THR A 82 -17.10 12.95 29.17
N VAL A 83 -15.92 12.48 28.79
CA VAL A 83 -15.32 11.22 29.29
C VAL A 83 -14.14 11.47 30.24
N LEU A 84 -13.52 12.66 30.21
CA LEU A 84 -12.33 12.99 30.99
C LEU A 84 -12.67 13.97 32.12
N PRO A 85 -12.36 13.64 33.39
CA PRO A 85 -12.51 14.58 34.50
C PRO A 85 -11.70 15.87 34.23
N GLU A 86 -12.30 17.02 34.53
CA GLU A 86 -11.65 18.34 34.43
C GLU A 86 -10.44 18.42 35.38
N GLU A 87 -9.25 18.06 34.89
CA GLU A 87 -8.00 18.47 35.52
C GLU A 87 -7.40 19.64 34.74
N GLY A 88 -7.53 20.83 35.32
CA GLY A 88 -6.65 21.96 35.00
C GLY A 88 -7.33 23.10 34.22
N ASN A 89 -7.27 24.29 34.82
CA ASN A 89 -7.57 25.56 34.19
C ASN A 89 -6.59 25.82 33.04
N GLU A 90 -6.89 25.37 31.84
CA GLU A 90 -6.39 25.97 30.61
C GLU A 90 -7.58 26.44 29.79
N THR A 91 -7.63 27.75 29.57
CA THR A 91 -8.47 28.40 28.56
C THR A 91 -7.96 28.06 27.16
N ASP A 92 -7.88 26.76 26.84
CA ASP A 92 -7.67 26.27 25.49
C ASP A 92 -9.04 25.81 24.98
N GLU A 93 -9.64 26.62 24.12
CA GLU A 93 -10.76 26.18 23.29
C GLU A 93 -10.37 24.83 22.68
N ALA A 94 -11.12 23.76 22.96
CA ALA A 94 -10.99 22.54 22.17
C ALA A 94 -11.10 22.98 20.71
N GLY A 95 -10.01 22.83 19.94
CA GLY A 95 -9.96 23.32 18.57
C GLY A 95 -11.19 22.82 17.82
N SER A 96 -11.85 23.71 17.06
CA SER A 96 -13.03 23.36 16.26
C SER A 96 -12.84 22.01 15.55
N ILE A 97 -13.93 21.24 15.37
CA ILE A 97 -13.90 19.99 14.58
C ILE A 97 -13.22 20.21 13.23
N GLU A 98 -13.40 21.39 12.61
CA GLU A 98 -12.73 21.76 11.37
C GLU A 98 -11.20 21.83 11.49
N GLU A 99 -10.68 22.32 12.62
CA GLU A 99 -9.23 22.33 12.88
C GLU A 99 -8.71 20.92 13.16
N ALA A 100 -9.46 20.11 13.90
CA ALA A 100 -9.11 18.70 14.10
C ALA A 100 -9.04 17.94 12.78
N VAL A 101 -10.01 18.16 11.89
CA VAL A 101 -10.03 17.62 10.51
C VAL A 101 -8.80 18.10 9.71
N ARG A 102 -8.42 19.37 9.80
CA ARG A 102 -7.19 19.85 9.13
C ARG A 102 -5.92 19.22 9.68
N ARG A 103 -5.85 18.97 10.99
CA ARG A 103 -4.69 18.34 11.63
C ARG A 103 -4.59 16.86 11.28
N ILE A 104 -5.69 16.12 11.34
CA ILE A 104 -5.68 14.70 10.99
C ILE A 104 -5.35 14.50 9.50
N ASP A 105 -5.82 15.38 8.61
CA ASP A 105 -5.45 15.36 7.19
C ASP A 105 -3.94 15.60 6.98
N LYS A 106 -3.31 16.49 7.76
CA LYS A 106 -1.85 16.68 7.72
C LYS A 106 -1.08 15.44 8.17
N ILE A 107 -1.50 14.82 9.28
CA ILE A 107 -0.91 13.57 9.77
C ILE A 107 -1.00 12.50 8.69
N ARG A 108 -2.19 12.35 8.08
CA ARG A 108 -2.45 11.42 6.98
C ARG A 108 -1.48 11.61 5.81
N ASN A 109 -1.34 12.84 5.33
CA ASN A 109 -0.49 13.14 4.19
C ASN A 109 1.01 12.96 4.52
N GLU A 110 1.44 13.24 5.75
CA GLU A 110 2.82 12.96 6.17
C GLU A 110 3.12 11.46 6.21
N ILE A 111 2.18 10.64 6.69
CA ILE A 111 2.30 9.18 6.67
C ILE A 111 2.41 8.67 5.22
N MET A 112 1.55 9.15 4.32
CA MET A 112 1.61 8.79 2.89
C MET A 112 2.96 9.10 2.25
N LYS A 113 3.53 10.29 2.49
CA LYS A 113 4.85 10.67 1.97
C LYS A 113 5.94 9.71 2.45
N ARG A 114 5.91 9.34 3.72
CA ARG A 114 6.87 8.39 4.31
C ARG A 114 6.70 6.99 3.74
N MET A 115 5.47 6.53 3.58
CA MET A 115 5.17 5.24 2.96
C MET A 115 5.68 5.17 1.52
N ASN A 116 5.55 6.25 0.73
CA ASN A 116 6.10 6.31 -0.62
C ASN A 116 7.63 6.21 -0.61
N VAL A 117 8.31 6.93 0.30
CA VAL A 117 9.77 6.86 0.47
C VAL A 117 10.23 5.45 0.87
N LEU A 118 9.55 4.82 1.83
CA LEU A 118 9.84 3.45 2.26
C LEU A 118 9.67 2.46 1.11
N THR A 119 8.57 2.57 0.36
CA THR A 119 8.32 1.73 -0.84
C THR A 119 9.44 1.89 -1.85
N ALA A 120 9.84 3.13 -2.17
CA ALA A 120 10.94 3.39 -3.09
C ALA A 120 12.27 2.76 -2.62
N TYR A 121 12.57 2.81 -1.31
CA TYR A 121 13.75 2.15 -0.76
C TYR A 121 13.67 0.62 -0.84
N THR A 122 12.51 0.02 -0.53
CA THR A 122 12.28 -1.43 -0.67
C THR A 122 12.63 -1.91 -2.07
N ASP A 123 12.12 -1.24 -3.10
CA ASP A 123 12.40 -1.61 -4.49
C ASP A 123 13.86 -1.38 -4.90
N ILE A 124 14.52 -0.36 -4.34
CA ILE A 124 15.96 -0.12 -4.54
C ILE A 124 16.79 -1.24 -3.92
N PHE A 125 16.55 -1.61 -2.66
CA PHE A 125 17.31 -2.65 -1.99
C PHE A 125 17.03 -4.04 -2.58
N TYR A 126 15.82 -4.30 -3.06
CA TYR A 126 15.51 -5.51 -3.82
C TYR A 126 16.37 -5.65 -5.09
N ASN A 127 16.68 -4.54 -5.77
CA ASN A 127 17.61 -4.56 -6.91
C ASN A 127 19.04 -4.94 -6.48
N TYR A 128 19.51 -4.46 -5.34
CA TYR A 128 20.84 -4.82 -4.83
C TYR A 128 20.90 -6.25 -4.29
N GLU A 129 19.82 -6.74 -3.68
CA GLU A 129 19.66 -8.14 -3.29
C GLU A 129 19.79 -9.04 -4.50
N TYR A 130 19.06 -8.73 -5.58
CA TYR A 130 19.20 -9.45 -6.86
C TYR A 130 20.66 -9.51 -7.31
N ILE A 131 21.40 -8.40 -7.23
CA ILE A 131 22.80 -8.34 -7.66
C ILE A 131 23.69 -9.20 -6.76
N LEU A 132 23.54 -9.13 -5.44
CA LEU A 132 24.33 -9.93 -4.48
C LEU A 132 24.09 -11.42 -4.65
N ASN A 133 22.83 -11.82 -4.85
CA ASN A 133 22.47 -13.21 -5.10
C ASN A 133 23.22 -13.78 -6.32
N ARG A 134 23.49 -12.97 -7.37
CA ARG A 134 24.25 -13.44 -8.54
C ARG A 134 25.74 -13.67 -8.29
N VAL A 135 26.29 -13.14 -7.20
CA VAL A 135 27.72 -13.27 -6.87
C VAL A 135 27.98 -14.15 -5.64
N GLU A 136 26.93 -14.52 -4.90
CA GLU A 136 26.98 -15.33 -3.67
C GLU A 136 27.90 -16.55 -3.78
N TYR A 137 27.72 -17.37 -4.83
CA TYR A 137 28.47 -18.62 -5.01
C TYR A 137 29.98 -18.43 -5.25
N ARG A 138 30.49 -17.20 -5.37
CA ARG A 138 31.94 -16.92 -5.35
C ARG A 138 32.55 -17.13 -3.97
N PHE A 139 31.73 -17.08 -2.92
CA PHE A 139 32.17 -17.04 -1.53
C PHE A 139 31.73 -18.27 -0.72
N GLN A 140 30.98 -19.18 -1.35
CA GLN A 140 30.58 -20.47 -0.79
C GLN A 140 31.78 -21.42 -0.70
N GLU A 141 31.86 -22.20 0.39
CA GLU A 141 32.98 -23.13 0.61
C GLU A 141 32.87 -24.40 -0.24
N GLU A 142 31.64 -24.81 -0.56
CA GLU A 142 31.37 -26.00 -1.37
C GLU A 142 31.38 -25.66 -2.87
N GLU A 143 32.11 -26.45 -3.65
CA GLU A 143 32.08 -26.37 -5.11
C GLU A 143 30.76 -26.96 -5.63
N VAL A 144 29.80 -26.08 -5.88
CA VAL A 144 28.52 -26.44 -6.50
C VAL A 144 28.67 -26.37 -8.01
N LEU A 145 28.35 -27.45 -8.71
CA LEU A 145 28.26 -27.44 -10.18
C LEU A 145 26.82 -27.08 -10.60
N PRO A 146 26.64 -26.31 -11.70
CA PRO A 146 25.31 -26.06 -12.22
C PRO A 146 24.68 -27.37 -12.73
N GLU A 147 23.36 -27.41 -12.72
CA GLU A 147 22.62 -28.45 -13.42
C GLU A 147 22.81 -28.33 -14.93
N GLU A 148 22.54 -29.41 -15.67
CA GLU A 148 22.54 -29.34 -17.12
C GLU A 148 21.40 -28.43 -17.60
N ASP A 149 21.75 -27.37 -18.33
CA ASP A 149 20.84 -26.31 -18.79
C ASP A 149 19.54 -26.88 -19.39
N ASP A 150 19.67 -27.95 -20.17
CA ASP A 150 18.58 -28.57 -20.94
C ASP A 150 17.60 -29.38 -20.06
N ILE A 151 18.11 -30.00 -19.00
CA ILE A 151 17.33 -30.72 -17.98
C ILE A 151 16.61 -29.71 -17.10
N PHE A 152 17.35 -28.71 -16.60
CA PHE A 152 16.81 -27.68 -15.74
C PHE A 152 15.69 -26.89 -16.45
N ALA A 153 15.90 -26.46 -17.70
CA ALA A 153 14.88 -25.76 -18.47
C ALA A 153 13.59 -26.58 -18.66
N ARG A 154 13.70 -27.91 -18.80
CA ARG A 154 12.52 -28.79 -18.90
C ARG A 154 11.76 -28.88 -17.58
N ASP A 155 12.47 -28.94 -16.47
CA ASP A 155 11.85 -28.96 -15.14
C ASP A 155 11.12 -27.65 -14.85
N VAL A 156 11.71 -26.51 -15.20
CA VAL A 156 11.08 -25.18 -15.07
C VAL A 156 9.80 -25.11 -15.92
N LEU A 157 9.82 -25.59 -17.16
CA LEU A 157 8.61 -25.62 -17.99
C LEU A 157 7.54 -26.53 -17.41
N ARG A 158 7.92 -27.68 -16.85
CA ARG A 158 6.97 -28.57 -16.18
C ARG A 158 6.30 -27.87 -15.00
N TYR A 159 7.04 -27.08 -14.24
CA TYR A 159 6.51 -26.27 -13.15
C TYR A 159 5.59 -25.14 -13.64
N ILE A 160 5.98 -24.38 -14.67
CA ILE A 160 5.17 -23.29 -15.21
C ILE A 160 3.82 -23.81 -15.71
N PHE A 161 3.81 -24.96 -16.37
CA PHE A 161 2.64 -25.53 -17.05
C PHE A 161 2.03 -26.75 -16.31
N ASP A 162 2.25 -26.88 -15.00
CA ASP A 162 1.62 -27.92 -14.17
C ASP A 162 0.11 -27.72 -13.94
N THR A 163 -0.37 -26.51 -14.24
CA THR A 163 -1.76 -26.08 -14.13
C THR A 163 -2.33 -25.68 -15.50
N GLN A 164 -3.65 -25.55 -15.58
CA GLN A 164 -4.36 -25.03 -16.76
C GLN A 164 -4.86 -23.59 -16.55
N ASP A 165 -4.62 -23.01 -15.38
CA ASP A 165 -5.01 -21.63 -15.06
C ASP A 165 -4.01 -20.64 -15.68
N ASN A 166 -4.45 -19.89 -16.69
CA ASN A 166 -3.62 -18.92 -17.40
C ASN A 166 -3.13 -17.77 -16.50
N VAL A 167 -3.86 -17.41 -15.43
CA VAL A 167 -3.42 -16.36 -14.50
C VAL A 167 -2.20 -16.85 -13.74
N VAL A 168 -2.31 -18.06 -13.15
CA VAL A 168 -1.21 -18.70 -12.43
C VAL A 168 -0.02 -18.99 -13.34
N ILE A 169 -0.25 -19.46 -14.57
CA ILE A 169 0.81 -19.66 -15.57
C ILE A 169 1.55 -18.34 -15.84
N ASN A 170 0.83 -17.24 -16.03
CA ASN A 170 1.44 -15.94 -16.31
C ASN A 170 2.25 -15.42 -15.12
N GLU A 171 1.79 -15.62 -13.89
CA GLU A 171 2.53 -15.28 -12.67
C GLU A 171 3.82 -16.10 -12.58
N LYS A 172 3.74 -17.43 -12.75
CA LYS A 172 4.93 -18.31 -12.79
C LYS A 172 5.92 -17.90 -13.89
N ILE A 173 5.44 -17.54 -15.09
CA ILE A 173 6.33 -17.05 -16.17
C ILE A 173 7.04 -15.78 -15.73
N LYS A 174 6.32 -14.80 -15.18
CA LYS A 174 6.90 -13.52 -14.75
C LYS A 174 7.95 -13.72 -13.66
N GLU A 175 7.64 -14.54 -12.67
CA GLU A 175 8.55 -14.87 -11.58
C GLU A 175 9.85 -15.52 -12.09
N ILE A 176 9.73 -16.54 -12.94
CA ILE A 176 10.90 -17.20 -13.56
C ILE A 176 11.69 -16.24 -14.44
N VAL A 177 11.03 -15.42 -15.27
CA VAL A 177 11.70 -14.41 -16.12
C VAL A 177 12.47 -13.41 -15.27
N GLY A 178 11.93 -13.04 -14.11
CA GLY A 178 12.59 -12.18 -13.14
C GLY A 178 13.88 -12.78 -12.60
N GLN A 179 14.01 -14.11 -12.51
CA GLN A 179 15.20 -14.77 -11.96
C GLN A 179 16.18 -15.28 -13.03
N ILE A 180 15.73 -15.53 -14.25
CA ILE A 180 16.58 -16.01 -15.33
C ILE A 180 17.58 -14.91 -15.77
N PRO A 181 18.87 -15.25 -15.97
CA PRO A 181 19.88 -14.30 -16.41
C PRO A 181 19.47 -13.56 -17.69
N VAL A 182 19.42 -12.23 -17.63
CA VAL A 182 19.05 -11.44 -18.82
C VAL A 182 20.18 -11.52 -19.85
N ARG A 183 19.90 -12.17 -20.99
CA ARG A 183 20.83 -12.35 -22.12
C ARG A 183 20.29 -11.77 -23.41
N MET A 184 19.82 -10.52 -23.38
CA MET A 184 19.37 -9.81 -24.57
C MET A 184 20.12 -8.51 -24.80
N ALA A 185 20.08 -7.99 -26.04
CA ALA A 185 20.58 -6.66 -26.34
C ALA A 185 19.65 -5.58 -25.76
N LYS A 186 20.22 -4.42 -25.39
CA LYS A 186 19.45 -3.26 -24.88
C LYS A 186 18.27 -2.90 -25.80
N GLN A 187 18.50 -2.91 -27.12
CA GLN A 187 17.44 -2.62 -28.10
C GLN A 187 16.26 -3.58 -27.97
N LYS A 188 16.51 -4.89 -27.88
CA LYS A 188 15.45 -5.89 -27.72
C LYS A 188 14.66 -5.67 -26.42
N TYR A 189 15.33 -5.29 -25.34
CA TYR A 189 14.68 -4.94 -24.08
C TYR A 189 13.79 -3.69 -24.22
N TYR A 190 14.26 -2.65 -24.88
CA TYR A 190 13.46 -1.44 -25.14
C TYR A 190 12.26 -1.72 -26.06
N ASP A 191 12.41 -2.62 -27.03
CA ASP A 191 11.30 -3.02 -27.90
C ASP A 191 10.22 -3.76 -27.08
N LEU A 192 10.61 -4.69 -26.21
CA LEU A 192 9.68 -5.37 -25.29
C LEU A 192 8.96 -4.39 -24.34
N LEU A 193 9.69 -3.43 -23.78
CA LEU A 193 9.10 -2.37 -22.97
C LEU A 193 8.16 -1.48 -23.77
N ARG A 194 8.42 -1.18 -25.04
CA ARG A 194 7.50 -0.37 -25.85
C ARG A 194 6.24 -1.15 -26.21
N GLU A 195 6.38 -2.44 -26.52
CA GLU A 195 5.26 -3.33 -26.80
C GLU A 195 4.35 -3.54 -25.57
N SER A 196 4.92 -3.52 -24.37
CA SER A 196 4.17 -3.73 -23.12
C SER A 196 3.18 -2.61 -22.78
N PHE A 197 3.27 -1.46 -23.45
CA PHE A 197 2.35 -0.33 -23.30
C PHE A 197 1.08 -0.46 -24.15
N GLN A 198 1.10 -1.30 -25.18
CA GLN A 198 -0.03 -1.46 -26.11
C GLN A 198 -1.36 -1.87 -25.43
N PRO A 199 -1.38 -2.72 -24.39
CA PRO A 199 -2.62 -3.04 -23.67
C PRO A 199 -3.32 -1.84 -23.03
N TYR A 200 -2.62 -0.71 -22.86
CA TYR A 200 -3.16 0.51 -22.26
C TYR A 200 -3.77 1.48 -23.28
N LEU A 201 -3.72 1.17 -24.59
CA LEU A 201 -4.37 2.01 -25.61
C LEU A 201 -5.89 2.01 -25.41
N GLY A 202 -6.47 3.19 -25.23
CA GLY A 202 -7.89 3.35 -24.93
C GLY A 202 -8.29 3.00 -23.48
N ALA A 203 -7.35 2.58 -22.63
CA ALA A 203 -7.60 2.38 -21.21
C ALA A 203 -7.69 3.72 -20.46
N GLU A 204 -8.09 3.68 -19.19
CA GLU A 204 -8.06 4.86 -18.32
C GLU A 204 -6.62 5.31 -18.05
N LEU A 205 -6.38 6.62 -18.01
CA LEU A 205 -5.05 7.18 -17.74
C LEU A 205 -4.46 6.69 -16.41
N SER A 206 -5.30 6.53 -15.38
CA SER A 206 -4.94 5.98 -14.07
C SER A 206 -4.28 4.60 -14.19
N SER A 207 -4.80 3.73 -15.07
CA SER A 207 -4.23 2.39 -15.29
C SER A 207 -2.82 2.45 -15.89
N LEU A 208 -2.60 3.37 -16.83
CA LEU A 208 -1.26 3.62 -17.39
C LEU A 208 -0.32 4.22 -16.34
N GLN A 209 -0.79 5.15 -15.52
CA GLN A 209 0.01 5.78 -14.46
C GLN A 209 0.46 4.77 -13.41
N THR A 210 -0.43 3.87 -12.96
CA THR A 210 -0.09 2.77 -12.05
C THR A 210 0.96 1.84 -12.67
N TYR A 211 0.82 1.52 -13.95
CA TYR A 211 1.78 0.69 -14.67
C TYR A 211 3.17 1.36 -14.76
N LEU A 212 3.20 2.65 -15.10
CA LEU A 212 4.41 3.45 -15.14
C LEU A 212 5.09 3.57 -13.77
N TYR A 213 4.30 3.79 -12.72
CA TYR A 213 4.80 3.85 -11.34
C TYR A 213 5.50 2.54 -10.96
N MET A 214 4.83 1.39 -11.19
CA MET A 214 5.41 0.07 -10.95
C MET A 214 6.74 -0.11 -11.69
N LEU A 215 6.81 0.23 -12.99
CA LEU A 215 8.05 0.11 -13.77
C LEU A 215 9.16 1.03 -13.26
N ARG A 216 8.84 2.29 -12.96
CA ARG A 216 9.84 3.28 -12.48
C ARG A 216 10.43 2.87 -11.14
N THR A 217 9.58 2.42 -10.24
CA THR A 217 9.98 1.95 -8.91
C THR A 217 10.85 0.69 -9.02
N SER A 218 10.42 -0.33 -9.76
CA SER A 218 11.25 -1.54 -9.96
C SER A 218 12.55 -1.28 -10.72
N ALA A 219 12.63 -0.19 -11.50
CA ALA A 219 13.85 0.25 -12.19
C ALA A 219 14.78 1.15 -11.37
N MET A 220 14.45 1.44 -10.10
CA MET A 220 15.15 2.42 -9.26
C MET A 220 15.15 3.85 -9.83
N LEU A 221 14.20 4.17 -10.73
CA LEU A 221 14.05 5.50 -11.32
C LEU A 221 13.13 6.41 -10.49
N GLN A 222 12.25 5.81 -9.68
CA GLN A 222 11.37 6.57 -8.80
C GLN A 222 12.18 7.33 -7.74
N LYS A 223 11.95 8.63 -7.64
CA LYS A 223 12.57 9.51 -6.66
C LYS A 223 11.47 10.23 -5.89
N GLU A 224 11.34 9.89 -4.63
CA GLU A 224 10.40 10.53 -3.73
C GLU A 224 11.04 11.74 -3.05
N GLU A 225 10.24 12.77 -2.80
CA GLU A 225 10.69 13.92 -2.02
C GLU A 225 10.97 13.47 -0.58
N GLY A 226 12.11 13.91 -0.03
CA GLY A 226 12.46 13.64 1.36
C GLY A 226 13.16 12.30 1.62
N MET A 227 13.53 11.52 0.60
CA MET A 227 14.32 10.28 0.77
C MET A 227 15.58 10.51 1.64
N GLU A 228 16.39 11.52 1.30
CA GLU A 228 17.63 11.85 2.02
C GLU A 228 17.39 12.39 3.44
N THR A 229 16.26 13.05 3.68
CA THR A 229 15.97 13.71 4.97
C THR A 229 15.21 12.83 5.94
N TYR A 230 14.26 12.03 5.46
CA TYR A 230 13.46 11.14 6.30
C TYR A 230 14.26 9.92 6.75
N TYR A 231 15.08 9.35 5.85
CA TYR A 231 15.91 8.19 6.14
C TYR A 231 17.36 8.38 5.66
N PRO A 232 18.15 9.24 6.32
CA PRO A 232 19.54 9.51 5.93
C PRO A 232 20.40 8.24 5.87
N TRP A 233 20.20 7.30 6.79
CA TRP A 233 20.93 6.04 6.80
C TRP A 233 20.63 5.18 5.55
N LEU A 234 19.36 5.03 5.16
CA LEU A 234 19.00 4.29 3.93
C LEU A 234 19.55 4.99 2.68
N TRP A 235 19.54 6.33 2.67
CA TRP A 235 20.15 7.12 1.60
C TRP A 235 21.64 6.84 1.45
N ASP A 236 22.38 6.92 2.55
CA ASP A 236 23.82 6.68 2.58
C ASP A 236 24.13 5.24 2.14
N LYS A 237 23.39 4.25 2.67
CA LYS A 237 23.58 2.83 2.33
C LYS A 237 23.22 2.48 0.90
N LYS A 238 22.19 3.10 0.32
CA LYS A 238 21.90 3.02 -1.12
C LYS A 238 23.10 3.49 -1.95
N ASN A 239 23.70 4.62 -1.58
CA ASN A 239 24.83 5.19 -2.33
C ASN A 239 26.10 4.34 -2.15
N GLU A 240 26.29 3.76 -0.98
CA GLU A 240 27.37 2.81 -0.70
C GLU A 240 27.26 1.58 -1.60
N LEU A 241 26.09 0.93 -1.66
CA LEU A 241 25.82 -0.20 -2.55
C LEU A 241 26.02 0.18 -4.03
N ALA A 242 25.54 1.36 -4.45
CA ALA A 242 25.72 1.86 -5.81
C ALA A 242 27.20 1.99 -6.24
N SER A 243 28.10 2.21 -5.27
CA SER A 243 29.53 2.40 -5.51
C SER A 243 30.34 1.10 -5.63
N ILE A 244 29.74 -0.06 -5.32
CA ILE A 244 30.42 -1.35 -5.34
C ILE A 244 30.64 -1.84 -6.77
N ASN A 245 31.88 -2.23 -7.09
CA ASN A 245 32.17 -2.98 -8.31
C ASN A 245 31.85 -4.47 -8.11
N TYR A 246 30.59 -4.85 -8.36
CA TYR A 246 30.10 -6.23 -8.18
C TYR A 246 30.81 -7.28 -9.05
N LYS A 247 31.49 -6.87 -10.13
CA LYS A 247 32.26 -7.79 -10.96
C LYS A 247 33.50 -8.31 -10.24
N GLU A 248 34.13 -7.48 -9.42
CA GLU A 248 35.38 -7.76 -8.72
C GLU A 248 35.21 -7.68 -7.20
N ILE A 249 33.98 -7.87 -6.72
CA ILE A 249 33.63 -7.82 -5.30
C ILE A 249 34.43 -8.84 -4.50
N THR A 250 34.94 -8.40 -3.35
CA THR A 250 35.65 -9.25 -2.39
C THR A 250 34.67 -9.91 -1.41
N LYS A 251 35.09 -10.98 -0.73
CA LYS A 251 34.26 -11.65 0.30
C LYS A 251 33.81 -10.67 1.39
N SER A 252 34.74 -9.83 1.88
CA SER A 252 34.44 -8.83 2.90
C SER A 252 33.40 -7.79 2.42
N GLN A 253 33.49 -7.33 1.17
CA GLN A 253 32.50 -6.39 0.62
C GLN A 253 31.14 -7.04 0.39
N TYR A 254 31.13 -8.32 0.02
CA TYR A 254 29.90 -9.09 -0.11
C TYR A 254 29.20 -9.26 1.26
N GLU A 255 29.95 -9.67 2.28
CA GLU A 255 29.44 -9.81 3.65
C GLU A 255 28.89 -8.47 4.17
N GLU A 256 29.63 -7.37 4.01
CA GLU A 256 29.18 -6.02 4.40
C GLU A 256 27.92 -5.57 3.64
N ALA A 257 27.85 -5.82 2.33
CA ALA A 257 26.68 -5.48 1.54
C ALA A 257 25.45 -6.32 1.94
N THR A 258 25.63 -7.59 2.27
CA THR A 258 24.55 -8.46 2.77
C THR A 258 24.06 -8.01 4.15
N ASP A 259 24.96 -7.62 5.05
CA ASP A 259 24.59 -7.05 6.36
C ASP A 259 23.80 -5.74 6.22
N ILE A 260 24.20 -4.89 5.26
CA ILE A 260 23.45 -3.66 4.92
C ILE A 260 22.04 -4.01 4.46
N LEU A 261 21.88 -4.94 3.52
CA LEU A 261 20.56 -5.33 3.03
C LEU A 261 19.69 -5.94 4.13
N THR A 262 20.26 -6.77 5.00
CA THR A 262 19.54 -7.38 6.11
C THR A 262 19.02 -6.32 7.07
N THR A 263 19.89 -5.40 7.49
CA THR A 263 19.53 -4.29 8.39
C THR A 263 18.52 -3.34 7.73
N ALA A 264 18.68 -3.06 6.42
CA ALA A 264 17.74 -2.22 5.68
C ALA A 264 16.37 -2.87 5.56
N SER A 265 16.30 -4.17 5.26
CA SER A 265 15.04 -4.92 5.18
C SER A 265 14.31 -4.96 6.52
N GLU A 266 15.01 -5.19 7.63
CA GLU A 266 14.44 -5.14 8.99
C GLU A 266 13.85 -3.75 9.29
N LEU A 267 14.63 -2.68 9.05
CA LEU A 267 14.16 -1.31 9.26
C LEU A 267 12.94 -1.00 8.39
N LEU A 268 12.97 -1.35 7.10
CA LEU A 268 11.87 -1.09 6.17
C LEU A 268 10.60 -1.84 6.59
N LEU A 269 10.73 -3.09 7.04
CA LEU A 269 9.61 -3.89 7.51
C LEU A 269 8.95 -3.25 8.74
N THR A 270 9.76 -2.93 9.76
CA THR A 270 9.28 -2.30 11.00
C THR A 270 8.61 -0.95 10.72
N GLU A 271 9.27 -0.08 9.97
CA GLU A 271 8.76 1.25 9.65
C GLU A 271 7.47 1.19 8.81
N THR A 272 7.42 0.29 7.83
CA THR A 272 6.23 0.06 7.00
C THR A 272 5.05 -0.41 7.85
N ALA A 273 5.27 -1.36 8.77
CA ALA A 273 4.23 -1.84 9.68
C ALA A 273 3.68 -0.72 10.57
N ILE A 274 4.56 0.11 11.14
CA ILE A 274 4.16 1.24 12.00
C ILE A 274 3.29 2.24 11.23
N TYR A 275 3.72 2.66 10.04
CA TYR A 275 2.96 3.62 9.24
C TYR A 275 1.67 3.06 8.68
N TYR A 276 1.63 1.75 8.38
CA TYR A 276 0.40 1.06 7.99
C TYR A 276 -0.64 1.14 9.11
N SER A 277 -0.29 0.71 10.33
CA SER A 277 -1.23 0.75 11.47
C SER A 277 -1.61 2.18 11.86
N LEU A 278 -0.68 3.14 11.78
CA LEU A 278 -0.99 4.56 11.98
C LEU A 278 -2.02 5.07 10.96
N GLN A 279 -1.86 4.71 9.69
CA GLN A 279 -2.75 5.14 8.61
C GLN A 279 -4.18 4.62 8.83
N GLU A 280 -4.35 3.40 9.34
CA GLU A 280 -5.66 2.82 9.68
C GLU A 280 -6.38 3.68 10.72
N ILE A 281 -5.71 3.92 11.85
CA ILE A 281 -6.25 4.70 12.96
C ILE A 281 -6.53 6.15 12.52
N VAL A 282 -5.63 6.75 11.73
CA VAL A 282 -5.79 8.10 11.21
C VAL A 282 -7.02 8.22 10.32
N ASN A 283 -7.24 7.26 9.40
CA ASN A 283 -8.43 7.26 8.54
C ASN A 283 -9.72 7.10 9.35
N GLU A 284 -9.69 6.30 10.40
CA GLU A 284 -10.85 6.05 11.28
C GLU A 284 -11.16 7.28 12.15
N VAL A 285 -10.15 7.89 12.77
CA VAL A 285 -10.29 9.17 13.50
C VAL A 285 -10.82 10.26 12.56
N TYR A 286 -10.29 10.34 11.34
CA TYR A 286 -10.75 11.31 10.35
C TYR A 286 -12.24 11.10 10.05
N SER A 287 -12.65 9.86 9.81
CA SER A 287 -14.06 9.52 9.55
C SER A 287 -14.98 9.85 10.73
N VAL A 288 -14.57 9.54 11.97
CA VAL A 288 -15.32 9.89 13.18
C VAL A 288 -15.49 11.41 13.29
N LEU A 289 -14.42 12.18 13.09
CA LEU A 289 -14.46 13.65 13.16
C LEU A 289 -15.33 14.26 12.05
N LEU A 290 -15.30 13.71 10.85
CA LEU A 290 -16.14 14.15 9.72
C LEU A 290 -17.63 13.90 9.98
N CYS A 291 -17.97 12.76 10.57
CA CYS A 291 -19.36 12.40 10.88
C CYS A 291 -19.91 13.12 12.11
N ALA A 292 -19.08 13.44 13.09
CA ALA A 292 -19.50 13.99 14.39
C ALA A 292 -20.51 15.16 14.34
N PRO A 293 -20.40 16.15 13.41
CA PRO A 293 -21.37 17.25 13.32
C PRO A 293 -22.79 16.84 12.88
N TYR A 294 -22.97 15.63 12.35
CA TYR A 294 -24.19 15.18 11.68
C TYR A 294 -24.88 13.99 12.38
N VAL A 295 -24.22 13.39 13.38
CA VAL A 295 -24.73 12.23 14.13
C VAL A 295 -25.82 12.68 15.13
N GLY A 296 -26.80 11.80 15.40
CA GLY A 296 -27.83 12.03 16.42
C GLY A 296 -29.03 12.89 16.01
N VAL A 297 -29.22 13.14 14.70
CA VAL A 297 -30.37 13.89 14.16
C VAL A 297 -31.67 13.05 14.13
N GLU A 298 -31.56 11.72 14.09
CA GLU A 298 -32.66 10.77 14.27
C GLU A 298 -32.23 9.66 15.25
N ASP A 299 -33.19 9.01 15.92
CA ASP A 299 -32.97 7.92 16.89
C ASP A 299 -32.48 6.66 16.14
N THR A 300 -31.16 6.43 16.11
CA THR A 300 -30.55 5.42 15.23
C THR A 300 -29.72 4.35 15.95
N CYS A 301 -29.79 3.16 15.35
CA CYS A 301 -28.98 1.97 15.57
C CYS A 301 -27.51 2.28 15.86
N GLY A 302 -26.93 1.65 16.90
CA GLY A 302 -25.49 1.70 17.16
C GLY A 302 -25.05 2.35 18.46
N ASP A 303 -25.93 3.03 19.19
CA ASP A 303 -25.57 3.75 20.44
C ASP A 303 -24.85 2.87 21.48
N LYS A 304 -25.22 1.59 21.60
CA LYS A 304 -24.49 0.63 22.46
C LYS A 304 -23.08 0.29 21.95
N TRP A 305 -22.91 0.21 20.63
CA TRP A 305 -21.65 -0.11 19.98
C TRP A 305 -20.70 1.08 20.00
N ASP A 306 -21.22 2.28 19.76
CA ASP A 306 -20.49 3.55 19.91
C ASP A 306 -19.97 3.69 21.34
N LYS A 307 -20.83 3.48 22.35
CA LYS A 307 -20.43 3.55 23.77
C LYS A 307 -19.32 2.55 24.10
N ALA A 308 -19.46 1.30 23.69
CA ALA A 308 -18.43 0.28 23.89
C ALA A 308 -17.11 0.66 23.20
N SER A 309 -17.20 1.15 21.96
CA SER A 309 -16.03 1.60 21.19
C SER A 309 -15.32 2.76 21.88
N PHE A 310 -16.05 3.79 22.31
CA PHE A 310 -15.47 4.94 23.00
C PHE A 310 -14.92 4.60 24.39
N GLU A 311 -15.47 3.59 25.07
CA GLU A 311 -14.90 3.08 26.33
C GLU A 311 -13.51 2.46 26.09
N ILE A 312 -13.36 1.62 25.05
CA ILE A 312 -12.07 1.05 24.65
C ILE A 312 -11.10 2.16 24.25
N ILE A 313 -11.51 3.07 23.35
CA ILE A 313 -10.67 4.17 22.87
C ILE A 313 -10.21 5.05 24.02
N SER A 314 -11.09 5.33 24.99
CA SER A 314 -10.73 6.13 26.18
C SER A 314 -9.72 5.44 27.07
N GLU A 315 -9.86 4.13 27.28
CA GLU A 315 -8.93 3.35 28.10
C GLU A 315 -7.54 3.31 27.44
N ILE A 316 -7.49 3.02 26.14
CA ILE A 316 -6.21 3.00 25.40
C ILE A 316 -5.57 4.38 25.35
N ASN A 317 -6.35 5.44 25.13
CA ASN A 317 -5.83 6.80 25.18
C ASN A 317 -5.25 7.14 26.56
N ARG A 318 -5.92 6.74 27.64
CA ARG A 318 -5.41 6.92 29.01
C ARG A 318 -4.05 6.25 29.18
N LEU A 319 -3.91 4.99 28.75
CA LEU A 319 -2.65 4.25 28.85
C LEU A 319 -1.50 4.91 28.09
N PHE A 320 -1.74 5.40 26.87
CA PHE A 320 -0.74 6.18 26.12
C PHE A 320 -0.26 7.43 26.86
N TYR A 321 -1.15 8.11 27.60
CA TYR A 321 -0.81 9.34 28.33
C TYR A 321 -0.12 9.10 29.67
N GLU A 322 -0.47 8.00 30.35
CA GLU A 322 0.18 7.65 31.61
C GLU A 322 1.58 7.07 31.39
N GLU A 323 1.91 6.68 30.15
CA GLU A 323 3.20 6.09 29.77
C GLU A 323 3.56 4.90 30.68
N THR A 324 2.55 4.09 31.06
CA THR A 324 2.73 2.94 31.95
C THR A 324 3.25 1.71 31.20
N TYR A 325 3.00 1.63 29.88
CA TYR A 325 3.35 0.48 29.03
C TYR A 325 2.80 -0.84 29.57
N GLU A 326 1.66 -0.78 30.26
CA GLU A 326 0.98 -1.94 30.84
C GLU A 326 0.01 -2.56 29.84
N GLU A 327 -0.22 -3.86 29.97
CA GLU A 327 -1.28 -4.56 29.23
C GLU A 327 -2.65 -3.90 29.49
N PRO A 328 -3.49 -3.75 28.45
CA PRO A 328 -4.83 -3.22 28.63
C PRO A 328 -5.65 -4.01 29.67
N PRO A 329 -6.52 -3.33 30.46
CA PRO A 329 -7.28 -4.00 31.51
C PRO A 329 -8.19 -5.13 31.00
N THR A 330 -8.20 -6.26 31.70
CA THR A 330 -9.04 -7.44 31.36
C THR A 330 -10.54 -7.14 31.32
N LYS A 331 -11.00 -6.07 31.98
CA LYS A 331 -12.39 -5.58 31.88
C LYS A 331 -12.80 -5.24 30.43
N LEU A 332 -11.84 -4.88 29.57
CA LEU A 332 -12.13 -4.57 28.16
C LEU A 332 -12.62 -5.79 27.39
N ILE A 333 -12.34 -7.02 27.84
CA ILE A 333 -12.82 -8.26 27.20
C ILE A 333 -14.36 -8.27 27.12
N GLU A 334 -15.04 -7.86 28.20
CA GLU A 334 -16.50 -7.78 28.22
C GLU A 334 -17.01 -6.69 27.25
N VAL A 335 -16.27 -5.59 27.11
CA VAL A 335 -16.59 -4.48 26.21
C VAL A 335 -16.41 -4.90 24.74
N PHE A 336 -15.34 -5.64 24.42
CA PHE A 336 -15.13 -6.23 23.10
C PHE A 336 -16.26 -7.19 22.70
N GLY A 337 -16.78 -7.96 23.64
CA GLY A 337 -17.95 -8.83 23.41
C GLY A 337 -19.22 -8.08 22.97
N VAL A 338 -19.32 -6.77 23.19
CA VAL A 338 -20.47 -5.95 22.73
C VAL A 338 -20.37 -5.63 21.24
N ILE A 339 -19.15 -5.53 20.69
CA ILE A 339 -18.87 -5.15 19.30
C ILE A 339 -18.44 -6.33 18.42
N GLU A 340 -18.32 -7.53 18.98
CA GLU A 340 -17.97 -8.76 18.26
C GLU A 340 -18.95 -9.05 17.10
N GLY A 341 -18.42 -9.30 15.90
CA GLY A 341 -19.20 -9.61 14.69
C GLY A 341 -19.92 -8.41 14.05
N VAL A 342 -19.90 -7.24 14.69
CA VAL A 342 -20.62 -6.04 14.22
C VAL A 342 -19.94 -5.42 13.01
N GLN A 343 -18.61 -5.46 12.95
CA GLN A 343 -17.84 -4.90 11.84
C GLN A 343 -18.23 -5.56 10.51
N GLU A 344 -18.38 -6.88 10.50
CA GLU A 344 -18.77 -7.69 9.33
C GLU A 344 -20.22 -7.42 8.91
N GLU A 345 -21.13 -7.27 9.86
CA GLU A 345 -22.52 -6.91 9.57
C GLU A 345 -22.61 -5.50 8.95
N MET A 346 -21.84 -4.55 9.48
CA MET A 346 -21.86 -3.17 9.04
C MET A 346 -21.22 -2.97 7.66
N ILE A 347 -20.09 -3.63 7.36
CA ILE A 347 -19.46 -3.51 6.05
C ILE A 347 -20.35 -4.05 4.93
N TYR A 348 -21.11 -5.13 5.21
CA TYR A 348 -22.10 -5.66 4.27
C TYR A 348 -23.20 -4.64 3.98
N ASP A 349 -23.71 -3.97 5.02
CA ASP A 349 -24.72 -2.93 4.87
C ASP A 349 -24.16 -1.71 4.13
N LEU A 350 -22.96 -1.24 4.48
CA LEU A 350 -22.29 -0.10 3.81
C LEU A 350 -22.08 -0.36 2.32
N THR A 351 -21.61 -1.55 1.95
CA THR A 351 -21.41 -1.93 0.53
C THR A 351 -22.70 -1.76 -0.28
N ALA A 352 -23.86 -2.14 0.29
CA ALA A 352 -25.14 -1.96 -0.37
C ALA A 352 -25.58 -0.48 -0.42
N LEU A 353 -25.31 0.29 0.62
CA LEU A 353 -25.68 1.72 0.69
C LEU A 353 -24.83 2.57 -0.27
N GLU A 354 -23.56 2.21 -0.47
CA GLU A 354 -22.62 2.95 -1.34
C GLU A 354 -23.05 2.99 -2.81
N GLU A 355 -23.82 2.01 -3.29
CA GLU A 355 -24.43 2.04 -4.61
C GLU A 355 -25.41 3.22 -4.75
N ALA A 356 -26.27 3.43 -3.75
CA ALA A 356 -27.20 4.56 -3.74
C ALA A 356 -26.47 5.89 -3.52
N LEU A 357 -25.38 5.90 -2.76
CA LEU A 357 -24.54 7.10 -2.61
C LEU A 357 -23.93 7.51 -3.97
N TYR A 358 -23.43 6.55 -4.75
CA TYR A 358 -22.92 6.79 -6.10
C TYR A 358 -24.02 7.32 -7.04
N GLU A 359 -25.20 6.70 -7.04
CA GLU A 359 -26.34 7.17 -7.83
C GLU A 359 -26.73 8.63 -7.49
N ILE A 360 -26.71 8.98 -6.20
CA ILE A 360 -26.96 10.36 -5.75
C ILE A 360 -25.88 11.30 -6.26
N ASP A 361 -24.62 10.90 -6.17
CA ASP A 361 -23.49 11.73 -6.61
C ASP A 361 -23.53 12.01 -8.13
N VAL A 362 -23.84 10.99 -8.93
CA VAL A 362 -23.85 11.11 -10.40
C VAL A 362 -25.10 11.82 -10.90
N ASN A 363 -26.29 11.44 -10.39
CA ASN A 363 -27.56 11.84 -10.98
C ASN A 363 -28.33 12.89 -10.16
N HIS A 364 -28.01 13.07 -8.88
CA HIS A 364 -28.75 13.95 -7.96
C HIS A 364 -27.91 15.04 -7.28
N ARG A 365 -26.65 15.27 -7.67
CA ARG A 365 -25.79 16.30 -7.05
C ARG A 365 -26.37 17.73 -7.09
N LYS A 366 -27.05 18.12 -8.18
CA LYS A 366 -27.76 19.42 -8.22
C LYS A 366 -28.91 19.50 -7.22
N LEU A 367 -29.57 18.37 -6.96
CA LEU A 367 -30.62 18.30 -5.96
C LEU A 367 -30.04 18.43 -4.56
N THR A 368 -28.92 17.75 -4.25
CA THR A 368 -28.26 17.89 -2.95
C THR A 368 -27.77 19.32 -2.68
N GLU A 369 -27.25 20.01 -3.69
CA GLU A 369 -26.93 21.45 -3.63
C GLU A 369 -28.18 22.29 -3.30
N SER A 370 -29.31 22.03 -3.98
CA SER A 370 -30.57 22.77 -3.72
C SER A 370 -31.15 22.51 -2.32
N LEU A 371 -30.85 21.35 -1.74
CA LEU A 371 -31.22 20.98 -0.37
C LEU A 371 -30.19 21.44 0.67
N MET A 372 -29.10 22.11 0.25
CA MET A 372 -27.98 22.51 1.11
C MET A 372 -27.30 21.34 1.84
N MET A 373 -27.25 20.17 1.18
CA MET A 373 -26.66 18.93 1.70
C MET A 373 -25.40 18.50 0.94
N ASP A 374 -24.87 19.36 0.08
CA ASP A 374 -23.65 19.11 -0.70
C ASP A 374 -22.44 18.80 0.20
N LYS A 375 -22.32 19.51 1.33
CA LYS A 375 -21.26 19.22 2.32
C LYS A 375 -21.38 17.82 2.91
N LEU A 376 -22.59 17.40 3.28
CA LEU A 376 -22.81 16.07 3.84
C LEU A 376 -22.57 14.98 2.77
N LEU A 377 -23.00 15.20 1.53
CA LEU A 377 -22.65 14.31 0.42
C LEU A 377 -21.13 14.14 0.29
N ASN A 378 -20.38 15.24 0.26
CA ASN A 378 -18.91 15.18 0.16
C ASN A 378 -18.27 14.50 1.38
N THR A 379 -18.81 14.72 2.59
CA THR A 379 -18.40 14.01 3.80
C THR A 379 -18.61 12.50 3.66
N LEU A 380 -19.77 12.05 3.18
CA LEU A 380 -20.06 10.63 3.01
C LEU A 380 -19.16 9.97 1.95
N LEU A 381 -18.90 10.67 0.84
CA LEU A 381 -17.97 10.20 -0.20
C LEU A 381 -16.54 10.09 0.36
N LEU A 382 -16.10 11.05 1.17
CA LEU A 382 -14.79 11.00 1.79
C LEU A 382 -14.69 9.87 2.84
N CYS A 383 -15.72 9.64 3.66
CA CYS A 383 -15.75 8.53 4.60
C CYS A 383 -15.72 7.17 3.88
N LYS A 384 -16.42 7.05 2.74
CA LYS A 384 -16.33 5.86 1.88
C LYS A 384 -14.87 5.58 1.48
N ASP A 385 -14.16 6.60 0.98
CA ASP A 385 -12.79 6.41 0.52
C ASP A 385 -11.82 6.13 1.69
N LEU A 386 -11.95 6.86 2.81
CA LEU A 386 -11.16 6.66 4.04
C LEU A 386 -11.27 5.24 4.61
N LEU A 387 -12.48 4.68 4.59
CA LEU A 387 -12.79 3.38 5.20
C LEU A 387 -12.79 2.22 4.18
N SER A 388 -12.40 2.51 2.93
CA SER A 388 -12.26 1.52 1.87
C SER A 388 -11.05 0.60 2.09
N ASN A 389 -10.90 -0.39 1.21
CA ASN A 389 -9.73 -1.25 1.17
C ASN A 389 -8.47 -0.53 0.62
N SER A 390 -8.59 0.71 0.15
CA SER A 390 -7.47 1.51 -0.34
C SER A 390 -6.97 2.44 0.75
N LEU A 391 -6.22 1.87 1.70
CA LEU A 391 -5.77 2.56 2.92
C LEU A 391 -5.07 3.91 2.66
N PHE A 392 -4.22 3.95 1.62
CA PHE A 392 -3.40 5.10 1.22
C PHE A 392 -3.98 5.85 0.00
N ILE A 393 -5.28 5.81 -0.25
CA ILE A 393 -5.89 6.54 -1.38
C ILE A 393 -5.53 8.04 -1.32
N ASP A 394 -5.06 8.62 -2.43
CA ASP A 394 -4.78 10.05 -2.50
C ASP A 394 -6.04 10.82 -2.91
N PHE A 395 -6.54 11.67 -2.02
CA PHE A 395 -7.74 12.51 -2.25
C PHE A 395 -7.47 13.68 -3.19
N TYR A 396 -6.20 14.07 -3.36
CA TYR A 396 -5.79 15.22 -4.14
C TYR A 396 -5.27 14.84 -5.53
N GLU A 397 -5.17 13.54 -5.82
CA GLU A 397 -4.79 13.04 -7.14
C GLU A 397 -5.85 13.39 -8.19
N ILE A 398 -5.45 14.14 -9.22
CA ILE A 398 -6.34 14.50 -10.32
C ILE A 398 -6.51 13.29 -11.24
N ARG A 399 -7.62 12.57 -11.08
CA ARG A 399 -8.00 11.49 -12.00
C ARG A 399 -8.54 12.07 -13.30
N MET A 400 -7.75 12.02 -14.37
CA MET A 400 -8.25 12.38 -15.70
C MET A 400 -8.97 11.17 -16.29
N ASN A 401 -10.29 11.25 -16.46
CA ASN A 401 -11.10 10.20 -17.10
C ASN A 401 -10.97 10.19 -18.63
N GLN A 402 -9.83 10.64 -19.15
CA GLN A 402 -9.57 10.62 -20.58
C GLN A 402 -8.94 9.28 -20.95
N PRO A 403 -9.45 8.60 -22.01
CA PRO A 403 -8.81 7.41 -22.49
C PRO A 403 -7.42 7.75 -23.04
N VAL A 404 -6.48 6.84 -22.83
CA VAL A 404 -5.12 6.98 -23.32
C VAL A 404 -5.09 6.87 -24.85
N ASP A 405 -4.44 7.82 -25.52
CA ASP A 405 -4.21 7.81 -26.96
C ASP A 405 -2.80 7.31 -27.34
N GLU A 406 -2.58 7.08 -28.64
CA GLU A 406 -1.33 6.54 -29.17
C GLU A 406 -0.13 7.49 -28.97
N ASP A 407 -0.36 8.80 -29.08
CA ASP A 407 0.65 9.83 -28.86
C ASP A 407 1.12 9.81 -27.40
N ARG A 408 0.19 9.74 -26.43
CA ARG A 408 0.52 9.64 -25.01
C ARG A 408 1.30 8.37 -24.70
N LEU A 409 0.87 7.21 -25.20
CA LEU A 409 1.61 5.95 -24.99
C LEU A 409 3.05 6.07 -25.48
N THR A 410 3.23 6.60 -26.69
CA THR A 410 4.55 6.76 -27.30
C THR A 410 5.43 7.69 -26.47
N VAL A 411 4.89 8.85 -26.05
CA VAL A 411 5.62 9.83 -25.23
C VAL A 411 6.04 9.23 -23.89
N GLU A 412 5.13 8.54 -23.18
CA GLU A 412 5.45 7.97 -21.87
C GLU A 412 6.42 6.78 -21.97
N ALA A 413 6.27 5.92 -22.98
CA ALA A 413 7.19 4.82 -23.24
C ALA A 413 8.59 5.33 -23.60
N ASP A 414 8.69 6.31 -24.50
CA ASP A 414 9.98 6.90 -24.90
C ASP A 414 10.65 7.62 -23.73
N LYS A 415 9.87 8.33 -22.89
CA LYS A 415 10.39 8.95 -21.67
C LYS A 415 11.01 7.91 -20.74
N LEU A 416 10.31 6.82 -20.44
CA LEU A 416 10.81 5.74 -19.59
C LEU A 416 12.07 5.09 -20.19
N ILE A 417 12.06 4.81 -21.49
CA ILE A 417 13.20 4.21 -22.20
C ILE A 417 14.43 5.12 -22.13
N ASN A 418 14.26 6.43 -22.28
CA ASN A 418 15.35 7.40 -22.18
C ASN A 418 15.93 7.46 -20.75
N GLU A 419 15.07 7.46 -19.72
CA GLU A 419 15.49 7.41 -18.31
C GLU A 419 16.29 6.11 -18.02
N LEU A 420 15.84 4.97 -18.54
CA LEU A 420 16.56 3.69 -18.45
C LEU A 420 17.88 3.69 -19.21
N ALA A 421 17.93 4.32 -20.40
CA ALA A 421 19.15 4.43 -21.19
C ALA A 421 20.22 5.21 -20.43
N GLU A 422 19.87 6.36 -19.84
CA GLU A 422 20.76 7.15 -19.00
C GLU A 422 21.24 6.35 -17.77
N LEU A 423 20.34 5.61 -17.11
CA LEU A 423 20.71 4.75 -15.99
C LEU A 423 21.72 3.67 -16.41
N PHE A 424 21.51 3.02 -17.55
CA PHE A 424 22.41 1.96 -18.06
C PHE A 424 23.72 2.46 -18.69
N GLU A 425 23.86 3.77 -18.91
CA GLU A 425 25.12 4.38 -19.33
C GLU A 425 25.99 4.74 -18.13
N ASN A 426 25.36 5.11 -17.01
CA ASN A 426 26.04 5.54 -15.79
C ASN A 426 26.37 4.40 -14.81
N HIS A 427 25.85 3.18 -15.03
CA HIS A 427 26.05 2.03 -14.15
C HIS A 427 26.65 0.83 -14.88
N ASP A 428 27.24 -0.07 -14.09
CA ASP A 428 27.77 -1.33 -14.60
C ASP A 428 26.68 -2.23 -15.22
N LYS A 429 27.13 -3.12 -16.11
CA LYS A 429 26.25 -4.08 -16.79
C LYS A 429 25.49 -4.99 -15.82
N VAL A 430 26.02 -5.23 -14.62
CA VAL A 430 25.38 -6.05 -13.59
C VAL A 430 24.13 -5.34 -13.06
N VAL A 431 24.25 -4.05 -12.73
CA VAL A 431 23.12 -3.20 -12.30
C VAL A 431 22.09 -3.09 -13.43
N SER A 432 22.55 -2.85 -14.66
CA SER A 432 21.65 -2.79 -15.83
C SER A 432 20.84 -4.08 -16.00
N ARG A 433 21.46 -5.24 -15.80
CA ARG A 433 20.78 -6.55 -15.90
C ARG A 433 19.81 -6.78 -14.75
N ALA A 434 20.13 -6.35 -13.54
CA ALA A 434 19.22 -6.43 -12.39
C ALA A 434 17.94 -5.61 -12.65
N VAL A 435 18.10 -4.36 -13.09
CA VAL A 435 16.97 -3.51 -13.48
C VAL A 435 16.16 -4.13 -14.62
N MET A 436 16.80 -4.68 -15.65
CA MET A 436 16.09 -5.38 -16.72
C MET A 436 15.30 -6.57 -16.18
N ALA A 437 15.88 -7.40 -15.32
CA ALA A 437 15.21 -8.57 -14.76
C ALA A 437 14.00 -8.16 -13.90
N ASN A 438 14.19 -7.17 -13.03
CA ASN A 438 13.18 -6.65 -12.11
C ASN A 438 12.08 -5.84 -12.79
N THR A 439 12.26 -5.40 -14.04
CA THR A 439 11.21 -4.76 -14.84
C THR A 439 10.54 -5.73 -15.81
N LEU A 440 11.27 -6.72 -16.34
CA LEU A 440 10.71 -7.75 -17.22
C LEU A 440 9.69 -8.64 -16.51
N ASN A 441 9.81 -8.86 -15.20
CA ASN A 441 8.78 -9.58 -14.44
C ASN A 441 7.51 -8.74 -14.19
N LYS A 442 7.55 -7.41 -14.41
CA LYS A 442 6.41 -6.51 -14.23
C LYS A 442 5.61 -6.29 -15.52
N ILE A 443 6.21 -6.48 -16.69
CA ILE A 443 5.49 -6.33 -17.96
C ILE A 443 4.52 -7.49 -18.21
N PRO A 444 3.44 -7.29 -18.99
CA PRO A 444 2.60 -8.39 -19.48
C PRO A 444 3.45 -9.46 -20.18
N VAL A 445 3.02 -10.72 -20.09
CA VAL A 445 3.72 -11.84 -20.73
C VAL A 445 3.80 -11.60 -22.23
N PHE A 446 5.04 -11.52 -22.74
CA PHE A 446 5.35 -11.21 -24.14
C PHE A 446 5.58 -12.47 -24.99
N PHE A 447 5.49 -13.66 -24.38
CA PHE A 447 5.59 -14.93 -25.10
C PHE A 447 4.24 -15.33 -25.69
N LYS A 448 4.26 -15.76 -26.96
CA LYS A 448 3.04 -16.16 -27.68
C LYS A 448 2.66 -17.62 -27.45
N ASN A 449 3.61 -18.45 -27.04
CA ASN A 449 3.43 -19.90 -26.88
C ASN A 449 4.52 -20.49 -25.97
N HIS A 450 4.32 -21.75 -25.57
CA HIS A 450 5.23 -22.47 -24.66
C HIS A 450 6.64 -22.65 -25.26
N THR A 451 6.74 -22.72 -26.59
CA THR A 451 8.03 -22.86 -27.28
C THR A 451 8.89 -21.61 -27.10
N GLU A 452 8.32 -20.41 -27.19
CA GLU A 452 9.06 -19.17 -26.95
C GLU A 452 9.56 -19.05 -25.51
N VAL A 453 8.77 -19.52 -24.52
CA VAL A 453 9.19 -19.59 -23.11
C VAL A 453 10.40 -20.53 -22.97
N MET A 454 10.30 -21.72 -23.56
CA MET A 454 11.37 -22.73 -23.54
C MET A 454 12.65 -22.22 -24.19
N GLU A 455 12.55 -21.61 -25.36
CA GLU A 455 13.67 -21.04 -26.10
C GLU A 455 14.32 -19.91 -25.31
N TYR A 456 13.53 -19.04 -24.67
CA TYR A 456 14.05 -17.96 -23.84
C TYR A 456 14.87 -18.47 -22.65
N ILE A 457 14.33 -19.43 -21.90
CA ILE A 457 15.01 -20.00 -20.73
C ILE A 457 16.32 -20.68 -21.16
N ARG A 458 16.24 -21.57 -22.17
CA ARG A 458 17.42 -22.29 -22.68
C ARG A 458 18.49 -21.34 -23.19
N TYR A 459 18.11 -20.41 -24.06
CA TYR A 459 19.05 -19.44 -24.62
C TYR A 459 19.71 -18.61 -23.52
N SER A 460 18.95 -18.20 -22.50
CA SER A 460 19.48 -17.38 -21.40
C SER A 460 20.50 -18.15 -20.55
N LEU A 461 20.24 -19.43 -20.27
CA LEU A 461 21.17 -20.31 -19.54
C LEU A 461 22.41 -20.64 -20.38
N GLU A 462 22.24 -21.02 -21.66
CA GLU A 462 23.34 -21.35 -22.56
C GLU A 462 24.28 -20.16 -22.80
N LYS A 463 23.73 -18.94 -22.91
CA LYS A 463 24.50 -17.70 -23.07
C LYS A 463 25.01 -17.12 -21.75
N CYS A 464 24.69 -17.74 -20.62
CA CYS A 464 25.27 -17.40 -19.33
C CYS A 464 26.66 -18.05 -19.20
N THR A 465 27.70 -17.25 -19.45
CA THR A 465 29.10 -17.68 -19.31
C THR A 465 29.63 -17.55 -17.89
N ASP A 466 28.92 -16.83 -17.00
CA ASP A 466 29.27 -16.76 -15.58
C ASP A 466 28.63 -17.96 -14.87
N LEU A 467 29.48 -18.89 -14.44
CA LEU A 467 29.05 -20.12 -13.78
C LEU A 467 28.35 -19.84 -12.44
N VAL A 468 28.82 -18.83 -11.71
CA VAL A 468 28.28 -18.44 -10.41
C VAL A 468 26.87 -17.87 -10.59
N GLU A 469 26.70 -16.96 -11.54
CA GLU A 469 25.38 -16.39 -11.87
C GLU A 469 24.39 -17.49 -12.27
N LYS A 470 24.86 -18.49 -13.02
CA LYS A 470 24.07 -19.65 -13.43
C LYS A 470 23.65 -20.54 -12.25
N ILE A 471 24.57 -20.85 -11.34
CA ILE A 471 24.25 -21.64 -10.14
C ILE A 471 23.23 -20.89 -9.28
N ALA A 472 23.46 -19.59 -9.05
CA ALA A 472 22.56 -18.75 -8.28
C ALA A 472 21.15 -18.72 -8.85
N CYS A 473 21.00 -18.49 -10.16
CA CYS A 473 19.66 -18.47 -10.76
C CYS A 473 18.97 -19.83 -10.70
N MET A 474 19.71 -20.93 -10.91
CA MET A 474 19.13 -22.27 -10.83
C MET A 474 18.64 -22.58 -9.42
N ARG A 475 19.41 -22.21 -8.39
CA ARG A 475 19.08 -22.46 -6.98
C ARG A 475 17.84 -21.68 -6.54
N ILE A 476 17.80 -20.37 -6.79
CA ILE A 476 16.64 -19.53 -6.48
C ILE A 476 15.38 -20.06 -7.18
N ILE A 477 15.49 -20.45 -8.45
CA ILE A 477 14.34 -21.01 -9.17
C ILE A 477 13.93 -22.38 -8.61
N ARG A 478 14.87 -23.21 -8.13
CA ARG A 478 14.52 -24.47 -7.46
C ARG A 478 13.76 -24.21 -6.17
N ASP A 479 14.15 -23.21 -5.40
CA ASP A 479 13.48 -22.83 -4.16
C ASP A 479 12.04 -22.38 -4.47
N ILE A 480 11.85 -21.48 -5.46
CA ILE A 480 10.53 -21.06 -5.98
C ILE A 480 9.68 -22.25 -6.44
N MET A 481 10.29 -23.23 -7.10
CA MET A 481 9.58 -24.42 -7.58
C MET A 481 9.19 -25.40 -6.46
N SER A 482 9.74 -25.21 -5.25
CA SER A 482 9.53 -26.09 -4.09
C SER A 482 8.59 -25.52 -3.04
N GLU A 483 8.31 -24.22 -3.09
CA GLU A 483 7.18 -23.56 -2.42
C GLU A 483 5.84 -24.05 -3.00
#